data_AF-A0A015MPJ6-F1
#
_entry.id   AF-A0A015MPJ6-F1
#
_cell.length_a   1.000
_cell.length_b   1.000
_cell.length_c   1.000
_cell.angle_alpha   90.00
_cell.angle_beta   90.00
_cell.angle_gamma   90.00
#
_symmetry.space_group_name_H-M   'P 1'
#
loop_
_entity.id
_entity.type
_entity.pdbx_description
1 polymer ?
#
loop_
_entity_poly.entity_id
_entity_poly.type
_entity_poly.pdbx_seq_one_letter_code
_entity_poly.pdbx_strand_id
1 'polypeptide(L)'
;MDRKVELLISAKRSDQEKKEAIIEVHQRMDNQLREEQEKIKEISIKFAQFLRQNAIAAYNDAYADYLDLHIKEEKTKRDANPSHYDDRVLKGLETTKDNYLNQVETIKQAIEINDGSKPPITPEEIAELEQQLYNLPINGQTLKSLKFKAQRSQTDVFRQAENHYKPPSTSDGINFKSNPLARFFGKGLL
;
A
#
# COMPACT_ATOMS: atom_id res chain seq x y z
N MET A 1 57.12 28.59 -9.41
CA MET A 1 55.67 28.38 -9.26
C MET A 1 55.33 28.65 -7.80
N ASP A 2 54.30 29.46 -7.54
CA ASP A 2 53.97 29.95 -6.19
C ASP A 2 53.16 28.89 -5.41
N ARG A 3 53.69 28.43 -4.27
CA ARG A 3 53.15 27.30 -3.47
C ARG A 3 51.70 27.54 -3.00
N LYS A 4 51.31 28.80 -2.89
CA LYS A 4 49.94 29.21 -2.56
C LYS A 4 48.94 28.89 -3.69
N VAL A 5 49.38 29.01 -4.94
CA VAL A 5 48.56 28.71 -6.13
C VAL A 5 48.33 27.20 -6.25
N GLU A 6 49.34 26.38 -5.99
CA GLU A 6 49.22 24.91 -5.99
C GLU A 6 48.24 24.41 -4.93
N LEU A 7 48.28 24.97 -3.71
CA LEU A 7 47.34 24.64 -2.64
C LEU A 7 45.88 25.04 -2.96
N LEU A 8 45.69 26.18 -3.63
CA LEU A 8 44.35 26.61 -4.06
C LEU A 8 43.78 25.72 -5.17
N ILE A 9 44.62 25.25 -6.10
CA ILE A 9 44.21 24.34 -7.17
C ILE A 9 43.86 22.97 -6.60
N SER A 10 44.67 22.43 -5.68
CA SER A 10 44.39 21.12 -5.06
C SER A 10 43.15 21.13 -4.18
N ALA A 11 42.94 22.19 -3.39
CA ALA A 11 41.72 22.36 -2.59
C ALA A 11 40.46 22.42 -3.47
N LYS A 12 40.50 23.21 -4.57
CA LYS A 12 39.38 23.30 -5.51
C LYS A 12 39.08 21.98 -6.22
N ARG A 13 40.10 21.21 -6.60
CA ARG A 13 39.92 19.86 -7.16
C ARG A 13 39.26 18.92 -6.14
N SER A 14 39.71 18.95 -4.88
CA SER A 14 39.10 18.14 -3.82
C SER A 14 37.64 18.50 -3.57
N ASP A 15 37.26 19.79 -3.63
CA ASP A 15 35.87 20.20 -3.45
C ASP A 15 34.99 19.83 -4.64
N GLN A 16 35.53 19.89 -5.86
CA GLN A 16 34.87 19.41 -7.08
C GLN A 16 34.59 17.90 -6.99
N GLU A 17 35.61 17.10 -6.63
CA GLU A 17 35.50 15.64 -6.47
C GLU A 17 34.46 15.26 -5.41
N LYS A 18 34.40 15.98 -4.29
CA LYS A 18 33.37 15.76 -3.26
C LYS A 18 31.97 16.06 -3.77
N LYS A 19 31.79 17.14 -4.54
CA LYS A 19 30.48 17.49 -5.12
C LYS A 19 30.05 16.44 -6.14
N GLU A 20 30.96 15.97 -6.98
CA GLU A 20 30.69 14.92 -7.97
C GLU A 20 30.30 13.61 -7.28
N ALA A 21 31.01 13.20 -6.23
CA ALA A 21 30.66 12.01 -5.45
C ALA A 21 29.26 12.12 -4.81
N ILE A 22 28.90 13.29 -4.28
CA ILE A 22 27.57 13.52 -3.71
C ILE A 22 26.48 13.43 -4.78
N ILE A 23 26.69 14.06 -5.94
CA ILE A 23 25.75 13.99 -7.07
C ILE A 23 25.56 12.54 -7.50
N GLU A 24 26.64 11.77 -7.59
CA GLU A 24 26.57 10.36 -7.99
C GLU A 24 25.77 9.52 -6.99
N VAL A 25 25.99 9.72 -5.69
CA VAL A 25 25.22 9.03 -4.64
C VAL A 25 23.72 9.36 -4.74
N HIS A 26 23.36 10.64 -4.93
CA HIS A 26 21.97 11.03 -5.08
C HIS A 26 21.33 10.45 -6.36
N GLN A 27 22.04 10.48 -7.48
CA GLN A 27 21.54 9.89 -8.72
C GLN A 27 21.29 8.38 -8.60
N ARG A 28 22.18 7.65 -7.92
CA ARG A 28 21.98 6.22 -7.64
C ARG A 28 20.75 5.99 -6.76
N MET A 29 20.60 6.78 -5.69
CA MET A 29 19.44 6.68 -4.80
C MET A 29 18.13 6.97 -5.55
N ASP A 30 18.10 8.01 -6.39
CA ASP A 30 16.94 8.37 -7.20
C ASP A 30 16.56 7.26 -8.18
N ASN A 31 17.56 6.58 -8.77
CA ASN A 31 17.31 5.40 -9.62
C ASN A 31 16.68 4.27 -8.83
N GLN A 32 17.26 3.91 -7.68
CA GLN A 32 16.76 2.82 -6.84
C GLN A 32 15.33 3.08 -6.35
N LEU A 33 15.03 4.32 -5.93
CA LEU A 33 13.68 4.70 -5.50
C LEU A 33 12.66 4.59 -6.65
N ARG A 34 13.03 4.99 -7.87
CA ARG A 34 12.16 4.84 -9.05
C ARG A 34 11.91 3.38 -9.40
N GLU A 35 12.95 2.56 -9.36
CA GLU A 35 12.82 1.12 -9.61
C GLU A 35 11.90 0.44 -8.58
N GLU A 36 12.04 0.78 -7.30
CA GLU A 36 11.13 0.27 -6.28
C GLU A 36 9.69 0.75 -6.48
N GLN A 37 9.50 2.03 -6.79
CA GLN A 37 8.17 2.60 -7.01
C GLN A 37 7.46 1.89 -8.16
N GLU A 38 8.16 1.65 -9.27
CA GLU A 38 7.63 0.90 -10.40
C GLU A 38 7.28 -0.53 -10.00
N LYS A 39 8.17 -1.21 -9.26
CA LYS A 39 7.92 -2.58 -8.78
C LYS A 39 6.71 -2.67 -7.84
N ILE A 40 6.55 -1.71 -6.93
CA ILE A 40 5.40 -1.62 -6.03
C ILE A 40 4.12 -1.42 -6.84
N LYS A 41 4.13 -0.51 -7.83
CA LYS A 41 2.98 -0.26 -8.71
C LYS A 41 2.56 -1.53 -9.47
N GLU A 42 3.52 -2.23 -10.07
CA GLU A 42 3.26 -3.50 -10.77
C GLU A 42 2.62 -4.55 -9.86
N ILE A 43 3.14 -4.71 -8.64
CA ILE A 43 2.60 -5.66 -7.67
C ILE A 43 1.20 -5.23 -7.20
N SER A 44 0.97 -3.94 -6.95
CA SER A 44 -0.35 -3.41 -6.60
C SER A 44 -1.41 -3.69 -7.67
N ILE A 45 -1.04 -3.65 -8.95
CA ILE A 45 -1.94 -4.01 -10.06
C ILE A 45 -2.31 -5.51 -9.98
N LYS A 46 -1.34 -6.37 -9.72
CA LYS A 46 -1.59 -7.81 -9.55
C LYS A 46 -2.46 -8.11 -8.33
N PHE A 47 -2.25 -7.40 -7.22
CA PHE A 47 -3.14 -7.51 -6.06
C PHE A 47 -4.56 -7.06 -6.39
N ALA A 48 -4.74 -5.94 -7.09
CA ALA A 48 -6.06 -5.50 -7.55
C ALA A 48 -6.73 -6.53 -8.45
N GLN A 49 -5.99 -7.15 -9.37
CA GLN A 49 -6.47 -8.24 -10.21
C GLN A 49 -6.96 -9.43 -9.38
N PHE A 50 -6.14 -9.93 -8.46
CA PHE A 50 -6.51 -11.05 -7.59
C PHE A 50 -7.73 -10.75 -6.72
N LEU A 51 -7.78 -9.56 -6.11
CA LEU A 51 -8.91 -9.15 -5.30
C LEU A 51 -10.20 -9.11 -6.13
N ARG A 52 -10.15 -8.58 -7.35
CA ARG A 52 -11.31 -8.55 -8.25
C ARG A 52 -11.79 -9.93 -8.68
N GLN A 53 -10.86 -10.83 -8.98
CA GLN A 53 -11.18 -12.20 -9.38
C GLN A 53 -11.94 -12.96 -8.30
N ASN A 54 -11.67 -12.67 -7.04
CA ASN A 54 -12.22 -13.39 -5.89
C ASN A 54 -13.33 -12.63 -5.14
N ALA A 55 -13.48 -11.33 -5.38
CA ALA A 55 -14.48 -10.52 -4.70
C ALA A 55 -15.86 -10.70 -5.36
N ILE A 56 -16.85 -11.01 -4.52
CA ILE A 56 -18.27 -11.04 -4.93
C ILE A 56 -18.84 -9.61 -5.08
N ALA A 57 -18.22 -8.63 -4.42
CA ALA A 57 -18.62 -7.23 -4.41
C ALA A 57 -17.44 -6.31 -4.80
N ALA A 58 -17.66 -4.99 -4.77
CA ALA A 58 -16.58 -4.02 -4.94
C ALA A 58 -15.46 -4.27 -3.91
N TYR A 59 -14.21 -4.27 -4.38
CA TYR A 59 -13.02 -4.39 -3.52
C TYR A 59 -12.53 -2.99 -3.15
N ASN A 60 -11.85 -2.90 -2.00
CA ASN A 60 -11.18 -1.68 -1.57
C ASN A 60 -9.84 -1.55 -2.32
N ASP A 61 -9.69 -0.48 -3.10
CA ASP A 61 -8.46 -0.14 -3.79
C ASP A 61 -7.61 0.84 -2.96
N ALA A 62 -6.93 0.28 -1.96
CA ALA A 62 -6.11 1.07 -1.04
C ALA A 62 -4.95 1.81 -1.74
N TYR A 63 -4.53 1.37 -2.92
CA TYR A 63 -3.47 2.06 -3.68
C TYR A 63 -4.00 3.31 -4.39
N ALA A 64 -5.21 3.24 -4.95
CA ALA A 64 -5.90 4.42 -5.46
C ALA A 64 -6.13 5.46 -4.35
N ASP A 65 -6.60 5.02 -3.18
CA ASP A 65 -6.82 5.89 -2.01
C ASP A 65 -5.52 6.57 -1.54
N TYR A 66 -4.41 5.83 -1.55
CA TYR A 66 -3.08 6.36 -1.23
C TYR A 66 -2.65 7.47 -2.19
N LEU A 67 -2.84 7.28 -3.50
CA LEU A 67 -2.53 8.31 -4.50
C LEU A 67 -3.43 9.54 -4.33
N ASP A 68 -4.71 9.34 -4.01
CA ASP A 68 -5.64 10.44 -3.74
C ASP A 68 -5.24 11.29 -2.53
N LEU A 69 -4.81 10.63 -1.45
CA LEU A 69 -4.29 11.33 -0.28
C LEU A 69 -3.10 12.23 -0.66
N HIS A 70 -2.12 11.69 -1.39
CA HIS A 70 -0.94 12.45 -1.77
C HIS A 70 -1.23 13.58 -2.77
N ILE A 71 -2.13 13.37 -3.73
CA ILE A 71 -2.57 14.42 -4.65
C ILE A 71 -3.24 15.57 -3.86
N LYS A 72 -4.06 15.23 -2.86
CA LYS A 72 -4.72 16.24 -2.00
C LYS A 72 -3.70 17.03 -1.17
N GLU A 73 -2.72 16.35 -0.59
CA GLU A 73 -1.63 16.98 0.15
C GLU A 73 -0.81 17.93 -0.74
N GLU A 74 -0.46 17.48 -1.95
CA GLU A 74 0.28 18.30 -2.92
C GLU A 74 -0.52 19.52 -3.40
N LYS A 75 -1.82 19.36 -3.65
CA LYS A 75 -2.71 20.50 -3.96
C LYS A 75 -2.73 21.51 -2.80
N THR A 76 -2.76 21.02 -1.56
CA THR A 76 -2.70 21.89 -0.38
C THR A 76 -1.38 22.66 -0.30
N LYS A 77 -0.24 22.02 -0.62
CA LYS A 77 1.08 22.70 -0.66
C LYS A 77 1.13 23.77 -1.75
N ARG A 78 0.61 23.47 -2.95
CA ARG A 78 0.50 24.43 -4.05
C ARG A 78 -0.31 25.65 -3.63
N ASP A 79 -1.48 25.42 -3.04
CA ASP A 79 -2.40 26.50 -2.67
C ASP A 79 -1.82 27.37 -1.53
N ALA A 80 -1.00 26.79 -0.64
CA ALA A 80 -0.32 27.50 0.43
C ALA A 80 0.84 28.38 -0.05
N ASN A 81 1.56 27.99 -1.11
CA ASN A 81 2.66 28.78 -1.67
C ASN A 81 2.78 28.65 -3.20
N PRO A 82 1.85 29.26 -3.97
CA PRO A 82 1.77 29.06 -5.41
C PRO A 82 3.03 29.52 -6.16
N SER A 83 3.64 30.62 -5.71
CA SER A 83 4.78 31.26 -6.39
C SER A 83 6.07 30.44 -6.36
N HIS A 84 6.17 29.48 -5.44
CA HIS A 84 7.35 28.62 -5.27
C HIS A 84 7.02 27.13 -5.43
N TYR A 85 5.82 26.80 -5.90
CA TYR A 85 5.40 25.43 -6.09
C TYR A 85 5.92 24.85 -7.41
N ASP A 86 6.35 23.60 -7.37
CA ASP A 86 6.77 22.84 -8.54
C ASP A 86 5.66 21.86 -8.97
N ASP A 87 4.96 22.21 -10.05
CA ASP A 87 3.85 21.42 -10.59
C ASP A 87 4.25 20.02 -11.07
N ARG A 88 5.55 19.73 -11.25
CA ARG A 88 6.02 18.42 -11.74
C ARG A 88 5.61 17.28 -10.81
N VAL A 89 5.63 17.51 -9.50
CA VAL A 89 5.27 16.49 -8.51
C VAL A 89 3.79 16.16 -8.60
N LEU A 90 2.93 17.18 -8.57
CA LEU A 90 1.48 17.00 -8.69
C LEU A 90 1.10 16.31 -10.00
N LYS A 91 1.64 16.77 -11.13
CA LYS A 91 1.39 16.15 -12.44
C LYS A 91 1.86 14.70 -12.50
N GLY A 92 3.01 14.40 -11.89
CA GLY A 92 3.53 13.04 -11.79
C GLY A 92 2.59 12.11 -11.01
N LEU A 93 2.04 12.58 -9.89
CA LEU A 93 1.07 11.82 -9.09
C LEU A 93 -0.25 11.61 -9.85
N GLU A 94 -0.79 12.65 -10.47
CA GLU A 94 -2.02 12.57 -11.28
C GLU A 94 -1.83 11.58 -12.45
N THR A 95 -0.72 11.68 -13.18
CA THR A 95 -0.38 10.74 -14.27
C THR A 95 -0.23 9.30 -13.76
N THR A 96 0.40 9.12 -12.59
CA THR A 96 0.57 7.78 -11.99
C THR A 96 -0.79 7.17 -11.64
N LYS A 97 -1.69 7.97 -11.06
CA LYS A 97 -3.05 7.54 -10.72
C LYS A 97 -3.84 7.16 -11.96
N ASP A 98 -3.84 8.00 -12.99
CA ASP A 98 -4.56 7.74 -14.23
C ASP A 98 -4.07 6.45 -14.91
N ASN A 99 -2.75 6.28 -15.00
CA ASN A 99 -2.14 5.08 -15.57
C ASN A 99 -2.48 3.82 -14.76
N TYR A 100 -2.54 3.91 -13.43
CA TYR A 100 -2.94 2.81 -12.58
C TYR A 100 -4.41 2.43 -12.81
N LEU A 101 -5.33 3.41 -12.74
CA LEU A 101 -6.75 3.20 -12.91
C LEU A 101 -7.09 2.62 -14.28
N ASN A 102 -6.43 3.10 -15.34
CA ASN A 102 -6.61 2.57 -16.69
C ASN A 102 -6.22 1.08 -16.79
N GLN A 103 -5.09 0.69 -16.18
CA GLN A 103 -4.65 -0.71 -16.16
C GLN A 103 -5.62 -1.60 -15.36
N VAL A 104 -6.04 -1.10 -14.20
CA VAL A 104 -7.04 -1.74 -13.35
C VAL A 104 -8.36 -1.92 -14.12
N GLU A 105 -8.88 -0.91 -14.81
CA GLU A 105 -10.10 -1.04 -15.63
C GLU A 105 -9.92 -2.06 -16.78
N THR A 106 -8.77 -2.05 -17.45
CA THR A 106 -8.44 -3.03 -18.49
C THR A 106 -8.43 -4.47 -17.94
N ILE A 107 -8.03 -4.66 -16.68
CA ILE A 107 -8.08 -5.96 -16.00
C ILE A 107 -9.53 -6.36 -15.71
N LYS A 108 -10.36 -5.42 -15.23
CA LYS A 108 -11.78 -5.68 -14.99
C LYS A 108 -12.48 -6.15 -16.25
N GLN A 109 -12.29 -5.44 -17.37
CA GLN A 109 -12.88 -5.82 -18.65
C GLN A 109 -12.44 -7.22 -19.10
N ALA A 110 -11.15 -7.55 -18.96
CA ALA A 110 -10.62 -8.87 -19.29
C ALA A 110 -11.22 -9.99 -18.42
N ILE A 111 -11.42 -9.75 -17.12
CA ILE A 111 -12.08 -10.70 -16.21
C ILE A 111 -13.56 -10.90 -16.60
N GLU A 112 -14.28 -9.81 -16.90
CA GLU A 112 -15.70 -9.86 -17.27
C GLU A 112 -15.97 -10.64 -18.56
N ILE A 113 -15.08 -10.54 -19.55
CA ILE A 113 -15.21 -11.26 -20.83
C ILE A 113 -14.52 -12.64 -20.82
N ASN A 114 -13.94 -13.06 -19.69
CA ASN A 114 -13.14 -14.27 -19.55
C ASN A 114 -12.03 -14.37 -20.62
N ASP A 115 -11.29 -13.29 -20.79
CA ASP A 115 -10.20 -13.20 -21.76
C ASP A 115 -9.00 -14.05 -21.29
N GLY A 116 -8.71 -15.12 -22.04
CA GLY A 116 -7.56 -15.99 -21.81
C GLY A 116 -6.20 -15.30 -21.95
N SER A 117 -6.14 -14.07 -22.46
CA SER A 117 -4.90 -13.28 -22.53
C SER A 117 -4.39 -12.83 -21.15
N LYS A 118 -5.25 -12.75 -20.14
CA LYS A 118 -4.89 -12.43 -18.75
C LYS A 118 -5.25 -13.59 -17.83
N PRO A 119 -4.31 -14.50 -17.55
CA PRO A 119 -4.59 -15.63 -16.67
C PRO A 119 -4.98 -15.17 -15.27
N PRO A 120 -5.80 -15.94 -14.55
CA PRO A 120 -6.12 -15.68 -13.15
C PRO A 120 -4.86 -15.76 -12.29
N ILE A 121 -4.80 -14.95 -11.24
CA ILE A 121 -3.68 -14.96 -10.30
C ILE A 121 -4.01 -15.96 -9.20
N THR A 122 -3.07 -16.84 -8.88
CA THR A 122 -3.26 -17.84 -7.81
C THR A 122 -2.88 -17.29 -6.43
N PRO A 123 -3.39 -17.87 -5.34
CA PRO A 123 -2.96 -17.52 -3.99
C PRO A 123 -1.44 -17.70 -3.76
N GLU A 124 -0.83 -18.70 -4.40
CA GLU A 124 0.62 -18.95 -4.34
C GLU A 124 1.40 -17.79 -4.98
N GLU A 125 0.96 -17.32 -6.15
CA GLU A 125 1.55 -16.14 -6.79
C GLU A 125 1.42 -14.89 -5.92
N ILE A 126 0.32 -14.74 -5.18
CA ILE A 126 0.16 -13.63 -4.21
C ILE A 126 1.20 -13.72 -3.09
N ALA A 127 1.45 -14.91 -2.56
CA ALA A 127 2.49 -15.10 -1.55
C ALA A 127 3.89 -14.77 -2.11
N GLU A 128 4.16 -15.13 -3.36
CA GLU A 128 5.43 -14.79 -4.03
C GLU A 128 5.58 -13.28 -4.26
N LEU A 129 4.52 -12.60 -4.71
CA LEU A 129 4.50 -11.15 -4.89
C LEU A 129 4.70 -10.42 -3.55
N GLU A 130 4.13 -10.94 -2.48
CA GLU A 130 4.37 -10.42 -1.13
C GLU A 130 5.83 -10.60 -0.70
N GLN A 131 6.46 -11.75 -0.97
CA GLN A 131 7.90 -11.92 -0.70
C GLN A 131 8.75 -10.96 -1.54
N GLN A 132 8.37 -10.70 -2.79
CA GLN A 132 9.06 -9.71 -3.63
C GLN A 132 9.03 -8.31 -2.99
N LEU A 133 7.89 -7.89 -2.41
CA LEU A 133 7.80 -6.63 -1.69
C LEU A 133 8.73 -6.58 -0.47
N TYR A 134 8.89 -7.66 0.28
CA TYR A 134 9.79 -7.70 1.44
C TYR A 134 11.27 -7.70 1.11
N ASN A 135 11.60 -8.14 -0.10
CA ASN A 135 12.96 -8.18 -0.60
C ASN A 135 13.38 -6.85 -1.27
N LEU A 136 12.50 -5.84 -1.32
CA LEU A 136 12.86 -4.51 -1.80
C LEU A 136 13.96 -3.88 -0.92
N PRO A 137 15.04 -3.36 -1.52
CA PRO A 137 16.24 -2.92 -0.78
C PRO A 137 16.03 -1.75 0.19
N ILE A 138 15.16 -0.81 -0.14
CA ILE A 138 14.87 0.42 0.61
C ILE A 138 13.63 0.20 1.48
N ASN A 139 12.49 -0.16 0.87
CA ASN A 139 11.20 -0.19 1.58
C ASN A 139 10.78 -1.57 2.10
N GLY A 140 11.47 -2.66 1.71
CA GLY A 140 10.99 -4.02 1.97
C GLY A 140 10.90 -4.39 3.46
N GLN A 141 11.90 -3.99 4.26
CA GLN A 141 11.87 -4.22 5.70
C GLN A 141 10.76 -3.42 6.40
N THR A 142 10.50 -2.20 5.93
CA THR A 142 9.41 -1.37 6.44
C THR A 142 8.06 -2.03 6.17
N LEU A 143 7.82 -2.50 4.94
CA LEU A 143 6.60 -3.20 4.55
C LEU A 143 6.39 -4.48 5.39
N LYS A 144 7.45 -5.26 5.58
CA LYS A 144 7.42 -6.47 6.42
C LYS A 144 7.05 -6.14 7.86
N SER A 145 7.67 -5.11 8.44
CA SER A 145 7.38 -4.65 9.80
C SER A 145 5.95 -4.15 9.97
N LEU A 146 5.44 -3.40 8.99
CA LEU A 146 4.04 -2.91 8.99
C LEU A 146 3.04 -4.07 9.03
N LYS A 147 3.24 -5.12 8.22
CA LYS A 147 2.38 -6.31 8.27
C LYS A 147 2.38 -6.96 9.65
N PHE A 148 3.57 -7.20 10.22
CA PHE A 148 3.65 -7.84 11.54
C PHE A 148 2.95 -7.02 12.63
N LYS A 149 3.08 -5.69 12.59
CA LYS A 149 2.37 -4.81 13.51
C LYS A 149 0.86 -4.88 13.32
N ALA A 150 0.38 -4.82 12.08
CA ALA A 150 -1.05 -4.94 11.77
C ALA A 150 -1.65 -6.28 12.24
N GLN A 151 -0.94 -7.39 11.99
CA GLN A 151 -1.35 -8.72 12.45
C GLN A 151 -1.43 -8.80 13.98
N ARG A 152 -0.43 -8.23 14.67
CA ARG A 152 -0.41 -8.18 16.13
C ARG A 152 -1.57 -7.35 16.68
N SER A 153 -1.78 -6.15 16.15
CA SER A 153 -2.89 -5.28 16.56
C SER A 153 -4.24 -5.96 16.36
N GLN A 154 -4.44 -6.62 15.22
CA GLN A 154 -5.66 -7.38 14.96
C GLN A 154 -5.85 -8.53 15.97
N THR A 155 -4.79 -9.30 16.25
CA THR A 155 -4.83 -10.38 17.25
C THR A 155 -5.18 -9.85 18.64
N ASP A 156 -4.61 -8.70 19.03
CA ASP A 156 -4.86 -8.09 20.32
C ASP A 156 -6.30 -7.56 20.44
N VAL A 157 -6.87 -7.00 19.36
CA VAL A 157 -8.29 -6.61 19.31
C VAL A 157 -9.21 -7.83 19.49
N PHE A 158 -8.94 -8.93 18.79
CA PHE A 158 -9.73 -10.16 18.94
C PHE A 158 -9.66 -10.71 20.37
N ARG A 159 -8.46 -10.79 20.95
CA ARG A 159 -8.29 -11.21 22.35
C ARG A 159 -9.01 -10.31 23.34
N GLN A 160 -9.03 -9.00 23.10
CA GLN A 160 -9.80 -8.07 23.92
C GLN A 160 -11.31 -8.29 23.77
N ALA A 161 -11.82 -8.46 22.55
CA ALA A 161 -13.24 -8.75 22.33
C ALA A 161 -13.69 -10.04 23.03
N GLU A 162 -12.87 -11.10 23.01
CA GLU A 162 -13.12 -12.36 23.72
C GLU A 162 -13.16 -12.17 25.24
N ASN A 163 -12.21 -11.41 25.82
CA ASN A 163 -12.15 -11.17 27.26
C ASN A 163 -13.29 -10.28 27.80
N HIS A 164 -13.89 -9.44 26.96
CA HIS A 164 -15.01 -8.59 27.35
C HIS A 164 -16.38 -9.26 27.17
N TYR A 165 -16.46 -10.40 26.49
CA TYR A 165 -17.67 -11.21 26.44
C TYR A 165 -17.77 -12.06 27.72
N LYS A 166 -18.43 -11.52 28.75
CA LYS A 166 -18.93 -12.34 29.87
C LYS A 166 -20.28 -12.91 29.46
N PRO A 167 -20.44 -14.23 29.32
CA PRO A 167 -21.78 -14.80 29.18
C PRO A 167 -22.61 -14.37 30.40
N PRO A 168 -23.91 -14.06 30.23
CA PRO A 168 -24.75 -13.68 31.34
C PRO A 168 -24.65 -14.76 32.41
N SER A 169 -24.27 -14.38 33.63
CA SER A 169 -24.20 -15.29 34.77
C SER A 169 -25.56 -15.96 34.92
N THR A 170 -25.62 -17.26 34.66
CA THR A 170 -26.78 -18.10 34.96
C THR A 170 -26.90 -18.23 36.47
N SER A 171 -27.43 -17.19 37.10
CA SER A 171 -27.92 -17.16 38.46
C SER A 171 -29.14 -16.28 38.50
N ASP A 172 -30.14 -16.64 37.70
CA ASP A 172 -31.56 -16.43 37.96
C ASP A 172 -32.32 -17.23 36.91
N GLY A 173 -33.24 -18.07 37.34
CA GLY A 173 -33.94 -19.04 36.48
C GLY A 173 -34.69 -18.35 35.34
N ILE A 174 -34.08 -18.31 34.16
CA ILE A 174 -34.77 -17.87 32.94
C ILE A 174 -35.71 -19.00 32.52
N ASN A 175 -36.98 -18.83 32.88
CA ASN A 175 -38.08 -19.67 32.44
C ASN A 175 -38.19 -19.54 30.91
N PHE A 176 -37.64 -20.50 30.18
CA PHE A 176 -37.51 -20.51 28.71
C PHE A 176 -38.86 -20.33 27.96
N LYS A 177 -39.99 -20.44 28.67
CA LYS A 177 -41.36 -20.28 28.16
C LYS A 177 -41.84 -18.83 28.02
N SER A 178 -41.12 -17.83 28.55
CA SER A 178 -41.51 -16.42 28.45
C SER A 178 -40.78 -15.65 27.35
N ASN A 179 -39.85 -16.28 26.62
CA ASN A 179 -39.11 -15.63 25.54
C ASN A 179 -40.01 -15.50 24.28
N PRO A 180 -40.28 -14.28 23.78
CA PRO A 180 -41.08 -14.06 22.57
C PRO A 180 -40.49 -14.70 21.30
N LEU A 181 -39.19 -15.03 21.29
CA LEU A 181 -38.52 -15.75 20.19
C LEU A 181 -38.81 -17.26 20.17
N ALA A 182 -39.26 -17.85 21.28
CA ALA A 182 -39.59 -19.28 21.34
C ALA A 182 -40.85 -19.64 20.52
N ARG A 183 -41.69 -18.65 20.18
CA ARG A 183 -42.87 -18.83 19.32
C ARG A 183 -42.51 -19.04 17.84
N PHE A 184 -41.32 -18.62 17.40
CA PHE A 184 -40.91 -18.72 16.00
C PHE A 184 -40.18 -20.02 15.66
N PHE A 185 -39.52 -20.66 16.63
CA PHE A 185 -38.72 -21.88 16.38
C PHE A 185 -39.36 -23.17 16.93
N GLY A 186 -40.55 -23.09 17.52
CA GLY A 186 -41.22 -24.20 18.18
C GLY A 186 -42.41 -24.76 17.40
N LYS A 187 -42.20 -25.24 16.16
CA LYS A 187 -43.02 -26.31 15.53
C LYS A 187 -42.49 -26.62 14.13
N GLY A 188 -41.81 -27.75 14.02
CA GLY A 188 -41.33 -28.28 12.74
C GLY A 188 -40.50 -29.53 12.93
N LEU A 189 -41.09 -30.54 13.57
CA LEU A 189 -40.59 -31.92 13.53
C LEU A 189 -41.72 -32.77 12.96
N LEU A 190 -41.57 -33.12 11.68
CA LEU A 190 -41.95 -34.39 11.10
C LEU A 190 -40.86 -34.73 10.09
#